data_AF-A0A3M1JTN7-F1
#
_entry.id   AF-A0A3M1JTN7-F1
#
_cell.length_a   1.000
_cell.length_b   1.000
_cell.length_c   1.000
_cell.angle_alpha   90.00
_cell.angle_beta   90.00
_cell.angle_gamma   90.00
#
_symmetry.space_group_name_H-M   'P 1'
#
loop_
_entity.id
_entity.type
_entity.pdbx_description
1 polymer ?
#
loop_
_entity_poly.entity_id
_entity_poly.type
_entity_poly.pdbx_seq_one_letter_code
_entity_poly.pdbx_strand_id
1 'polypeptide(L)' 'MATEIEQALSELAIDILGPDALPSVTERPLYGPSSRRPLRHPEGEAVMAQYLNKRAATIYGGTNEIQRDIIAKMVLGLR' A
#
# COMPACT_ATOMS: atom_id res chain seq x y z
N MET A 1 0.21 -11.55 9.39
CA MET A 1 -1.00 -11.06 10.09
C MET A 1 -1.03 -9.55 10.22
N ALA A 2 -0.08 -8.88 10.88
CA ALA A 2 -0.03 -7.40 10.89
C ALA A 2 0.08 -6.80 9.48
N THR A 3 0.90 -7.40 8.62
CA THR A 3 1.07 -7.02 7.21
C THR A 3 -0.18 -7.19 6.35
N GLU A 4 -1.03 -8.19 6.65
CA GLU A 4 -2.29 -8.43 5.94
C GLU A 4 -3.36 -7.39 6.33
N ILE A 5 -3.41 -7.03 7.62
CA ILE A 5 -4.29 -5.96 8.10
C ILE A 5 -3.86 -4.61 7.53
N GLU A 6 -2.55 -4.33 7.49
CA GLU A 6 -2.04 -3.11 6.87
C GLU A 6 -2.32 -3.03 5.37
N GLN A 7 -2.24 -4.16 4.65
CA GLN A 7 -2.65 -4.23 3.25
C GLN A 7 -4.14 -3.92 3.09
N ALA A 8 -5.01 -4.62 3.83
CA ALA A 8 -6.46 -4.41 3.76
C ALA A 8 -6.84 -2.96 4.09
N LEU A 9 -6.18 -2.35 5.08
CA LEU A 9 -6.39 -0.95 5.43
C LEU A 9 -5.94 -0.02 4.30
N SER A 10 -4.80 -0.32 3.67
CA SER A 10 -4.29 0.48 2.55
C SER A 10 -5.17 0.37 1.30
N GLU A 11 -5.75 -0.80 1.02
CA GLU A 11 -6.72 -1.00 -0.07
C GLU A 11 -8.00 -0.22 0.20
N LEU A 12 -8.55 -0.34 1.41
CA LEU A 12 -9.74 0.41 1.81
C LEU A 12 -9.54 1.92 1.68
N ALA A 13 -8.36 2.43 2.03
CA ALA A 13 -8.05 3.84 1.89
C ALA A 13 -8.08 4.31 0.43
N ILE A 14 -7.60 3.49 -0.52
CA ILE A 14 -7.67 3.77 -1.96
C ILE A 14 -9.13 3.74 -2.43
N ASP A 15 -9.92 2.76 -2.00
CA ASP A 15 -11.32 2.64 -2.39
C ASP A 15 -12.16 3.84 -1.91
N ILE A 16 -11.89 4.35 -0.70
CA ILE A 16 -12.56 5.53 -0.15
C ILE A 16 -12.22 6.79 -0.96
N LEU A 17 -10.94 6.97 -1.33
CA LEU A 17 -10.47 8.13 -2.08
C LEU A 17 -10.91 8.10 -3.55
N GLY A 18 -11.05 6.90 -4.11
CA GLY A 18 -11.45 6.70 -5.50
C GLY A 18 -10.58 7.50 -6.48
N PRO A 19 -11.15 8.35 -7.34
CA PRO A 19 -10.40 9.14 -8.31
C PRO A 19 -9.37 10.10 -7.71
N ASP A 20 -9.55 10.54 -6.46
CA ASP A 20 -8.63 11.47 -5.81
C ASP A 20 -7.32 10.77 -5.38
N ALA A 21 -7.27 9.43 -5.42
CA ALA A 21 -6.03 8.67 -5.25
C ALA A 21 -5.18 8.61 -6.55
N LEU A 22 -5.72 9.03 -7.69
CA LEU A 22 -4.98 9.04 -8.95
C LEU A 22 -4.00 10.21 -9.01
N PRO A 23 -2.87 10.06 -9.73
CA PRO A 23 -1.96 11.18 -9.98
C PRO A 23 -2.69 12.34 -10.65
N SER A 24 -2.59 13.55 -10.09
CA SER A 24 -3.15 14.75 -10.72
C SER A 24 -2.36 15.21 -11.95
N VAL A 25 -1.08 14.81 -12.03
CA VAL A 25 -0.16 15.13 -13.12
C VAL A 25 0.27 13.85 -13.83
N THR A 26 0.05 13.79 -15.14
CA THR A 26 0.50 12.67 -15.98
C THR A 26 1.61 13.08 -16.96
N GLU A 27 1.80 14.37 -17.18
CA GLU A 27 2.82 14.92 -18.09
C GLU A 27 4.01 15.51 -17.33
N ARG A 28 5.21 15.40 -17.91
CA ARG A 28 6.43 15.94 -17.30
C ARG A 28 6.59 17.44 -17.60
N PRO A 29 7.11 18.24 -16.66
CA PRO A 29 7.52 17.84 -15.31
C PRO A 29 6.31 17.59 -14.38
N LEU A 30 6.41 16.57 -13.51
CA LEU A 30 5.35 16.19 -12.56
C LEU A 30 5.17 17.21 -11.40
N TYR A 31 5.69 18.42 -11.56
CA TYR A 31 5.72 19.47 -10.55
C TYR A 31 5.59 20.84 -11.24
N GLY A 32 5.00 21.81 -10.53
CA GLY A 32 4.86 23.19 -10.99
C GLY A 32 3.43 23.74 -10.89
N PRO A 33 3.23 25.05 -11.14
CA PRO A 33 1.94 25.71 -10.94
C PRO A 33 0.81 25.16 -11.82
N SER A 34 1.15 24.71 -13.03
CA SER A 34 0.22 24.14 -14.02
C SER A 34 -0.06 22.65 -13.82
N SER A 35 0.68 22.00 -12.92
CA SER A 35 0.63 20.54 -12.77
C SER A 35 -0.52 20.07 -11.88
N ARG A 36 -1.05 20.92 -10.99
CA ARG A 36 -2.00 20.49 -9.95
C ARG A 36 -3.44 20.67 -10.41
N ARG A 37 -4.15 19.56 -10.56
CA ARG A 37 -5.62 19.58 -10.60
C ARG A 37 -6.15 19.88 -9.19
N PRO A 38 -7.22 20.67 -9.03
CA PRO A 38 -7.89 20.80 -7.74
C PRO A 38 -8.51 19.45 -7.36
N LEU A 39 -7.88 18.78 -6.39
CA LEU A 39 -8.37 17.55 -5.76
C LEU A 39 -9.31 17.92 -4.61
N ARG A 40 -10.34 17.10 -4.33
CA ARG A 40 -11.16 17.30 -3.13
C ARG A 40 -10.37 16.88 -1.89
N HIS A 41 -9.57 15.82 -2.04
CA HIS A 41 -8.65 15.29 -1.04
C HIS A 41 -7.20 15.41 -1.50
N PRO A 42 -6.49 16.51 -1.18
CA PRO A 42 -5.09 16.70 -1.58
C PRO A 42 -4.13 15.65 -0.98
N GLU A 43 -4.52 14.99 0.11
CA GLU A 43 -3.82 13.85 0.71
C GLU A 43 -3.88 12.57 -0.15
N GLY A 44 -4.78 12.48 -1.13
CA GLY A 44 -5.03 11.26 -1.89
C GLY A 44 -3.80 10.74 -2.65
N GLU A 45 -2.99 11.64 -3.22
CA GLU A 45 -1.75 11.29 -3.90
C GLU A 45 -0.72 10.66 -2.95
N ALA A 46 -0.62 11.15 -1.72
CA ALA A 46 0.29 10.61 -0.72
C ALA A 46 -0.17 9.22 -0.26
N VAL A 47 -1.48 8.99 -0.16
CA VAL A 47 -2.06 7.68 0.18
C VAL A 47 -1.77 6.65 -0.91
N MET A 48 -1.88 7.02 -2.19
CA MET A 48 -1.49 6.16 -3.31
C MET A 48 -0.02 5.78 -3.26
N ALA A 49 0.88 6.73 -2.99
CA ALA A 49 2.30 6.44 -2.84
C ALA A 49 2.55 5.45 -1.68
N GLN A 50 1.86 5.60 -0.55
CA GLN A 50 1.98 4.66 0.57
C GLN A 50 1.47 3.27 0.22
N TYR A 51 0.32 3.17 -0.45
CA TYR A 51 -0.25 1.91 -0.92
C TYR A 51 0.75 1.12 -1.79
N LEU A 52 1.32 1.78 -2.80
CA LEU A 52 2.29 1.17 -3.72
C LEU A 52 3.55 0.68 -2.99
N ASN A 53 4.08 1.47 -2.05
CA ASN A 53 5.25 1.09 -1.25
C ASN A 53 4.96 -0.10 -0.33
N LYS A 54 3.81 -0.11 0.35
CA LYS A 54 3.39 -1.23 1.22
C LYS A 54 3.20 -2.52 0.43
N ARG A 55 2.62 -2.43 -0.76
CA ARG A 55 2.46 -3.59 -1.66
C ARG A 55 3.82 -4.15 -2.08
N ALA A 56 4.79 -3.29 -2.42
CA ALA A 56 6.15 -3.72 -2.71
C ALA A 56 6.81 -4.45 -1.50
N ALA A 57 6.62 -3.94 -0.29
CA ALA A 57 7.18 -4.54 0.93
C ALA A 57 6.66 -5.97 1.18
N THR A 58 5.40 -6.26 0.86
CA THR A 58 4.85 -7.61 1.02
C THR A 58 5.40 -8.66 0.05
N ILE A 59 6.03 -8.22 -1.04
CA ILE A 59 6.72 -9.09 -2.00
C ILE A 59 8.19 -9.30 -1.56
N TYR A 60 8.84 -8.26 -1.05
CA TYR A 60 10.26 -8.28 -0.68
C TYR A 60 10.55 -8.89 0.70
N GLY A 61 9.59 -8.87 1.62
CA GLY A 61 9.82 -9.12 3.05
C GLY A 61 9.87 -10.58 3.53
N GLY A 62 9.75 -11.57 2.64
CA GLY A 62 9.63 -12.98 3.03
C GLY A 62 8.18 -13.33 3.40
N THR A 63 7.72 -14.45 2.87
CA THR A 63 6.32 -14.87 2.87
C THR A 63 5.81 -15.11 4.29
N ASN A 64 4.64 -14.52 4.64
CA ASN A 64 3.88 -14.85 5.86
C ASN A 64 3.73 -16.38 6.05
N GLU A 65 3.77 -17.15 4.96
CA GLU A 65 3.77 -18.61 4.98
C GLU A 65 4.97 -19.21 5.71
N ILE A 66 6.19 -18.72 5.49
CA ILE A 66 7.39 -19.22 6.19
C ILE A 66 7.24 -18.99 7.70
N GLN A 67 6.75 -17.82 8.11
CA GLN A 67 6.51 -17.55 9.53
C GLN A 67 5.37 -18.41 10.10
N ARG A 68 4.29 -18.62 9.35
CA ARG A 68 3.21 -19.54 9.75
C ARG A 68 3.73 -20.96 9.91
N ASP A 69 4.59 -21.44 9.01
CA ASP A 69 5.21 -22.76 9.09
C ASP A 69 6.14 -22.90 10.30
N ILE A 70 6.97 -21.89 10.58
CA ILE A 70 7.82 -21.87 11.77
C ILE A 70 6.98 -21.92 13.04
N ILE A 71 5.90 -21.12 13.13
CA ILE A 71 4.98 -21.13 14.27
C ILE A 71 4.28 -22.47 14.39
N ALA A 72 3.80 -23.05 13.29
CA ALA A 72 3.14 -24.35 13.28
C ALA A 72 4.08 -25.46 13.77
N LYS A 73 5.35 -25.47 13.32
CA LYS A 73 6.38 -26.39 13.79
C LYS A 73 6.64 -26.25 15.29
N MET A 74 6.76 -25.02 15.80
CA MET A 74 6.96 -24.76 17.22
C MET A 74 5.77 -25.20 18.08
N VAL A 75 4.53 -24.93 17.64
CA VAL A 75 3.31 -25.26 18.40
C VAL A 75 3.00 -26.75 18.34
N LEU A 76 3.21 -27.40 17.19
CA LEU A 76 2.90 -28.81 16.98
C LEU A 76 4.05 -29.77 17.33
N GLY A 77 5.22 -29.23 17.71
CA GLY A 77 6.42 -30.03 18.04
C GLY A 77 7.03 -30.76 16.83
N LEU A 78 6.72 -30.30 15.62
CA LEU A 78 7.21 -30.87 14.37
C LEU A 78 8.60 -30.29 14.07
N ARG A 79 9.58 -31.13 13.73
CA ARG A 79 10.91 -30.69 13.26
C ARG A 79 10.91 -30.54 11.74
#